data_AF-A0A9Y1BRK8-F1
#
_entry.id   AF-A0A9Y1BRK8-F1
#
_cell.length_a   1.000
_cell.length_b   1.000
_cell.length_c   1.000
_cell.angle_alpha   90.00
_cell.angle_beta   90.00
_cell.angle_gamma   90.00
#
_symmetry.space_group_name_H-M   'P 1'
#
loop_
_entity.id
_entity.type
_entity.pdbx_description
1 polymer ?
#
loop_
_entity_poly.entity_id
_entity_poly.type
_entity_poly.pdbx_seq_one_letter_code
_entity_poly.pdbx_strand_id
1 'polypeptide(L)'
;MITEGTRIQEQTNVTEQKLEESLKDTIKNISELAVASFPVRDFDRMQSFINAGKENERELVISTRQAFTLDILNREKIENAPKLNEVKVFLPNKGWGIYDNSNYPIEIQMQDYTTWERKIMDKSSTITAAEIREKQRNYVLRVEPTELKYLLDIKPKTGSRYIRSLTEPVDEEMVIQQQKMDNWLKFFDLYPYEQLHCSGHTSGKELVQMIKTISPKKIIPIHTEKARDFIKTFENVIIVDEGVKITIK
;
A
#
# COMPACT_ATOMS: atom_id res chain seq x y z
N MET A 1 3.86 6.39 30.54
CA MET A 1 3.46 6.35 29.12
C MET A 1 4.52 5.60 28.35
N ILE A 2 4.12 4.56 27.64
CA ILE A 2 4.96 3.88 26.65
C ILE A 2 4.54 4.46 25.29
N THR A 3 5.48 4.89 24.46
CA THR A 3 5.17 5.61 23.22
C THR A 3 6.16 5.31 22.12
N GLU A 4 5.72 5.38 20.86
CA GLU A 4 6.60 5.29 19.71
C GLU A 4 7.57 6.48 19.64
N GLY A 5 8.64 6.34 18.85
CA GLY A 5 9.58 7.43 18.63
C GLY A 5 10.23 7.39 17.25
N THR A 6 9.63 6.70 16.28
CA THR A 6 10.21 6.46 14.94
C THR A 6 10.67 7.77 14.31
N ARG A 7 9.86 8.83 14.45
CA ARG A 7 10.08 10.14 13.80
C ARG A 7 10.33 11.27 14.77
N ILE A 8 10.94 11.00 15.94
CA ILE A 8 11.18 12.01 16.99
C ILE A 8 11.97 13.24 16.51
N GLN A 9 12.80 13.09 15.47
CA GLN A 9 13.58 14.20 14.89
C GLN A 9 12.81 14.99 13.82
N GLU A 10 11.74 14.44 13.26
CA GLU A 10 11.00 15.07 12.17
C GLU A 10 10.00 16.10 12.67
N GLN A 11 9.99 17.28 12.04
CA GLN A 11 9.16 18.41 12.47
C GLN A 11 7.85 18.54 11.72
N THR A 12 7.74 17.89 10.56
CA THR A 12 6.63 18.02 9.64
C THR A 12 5.97 16.68 9.39
N ASN A 13 4.65 16.73 9.18
CA ASN A 13 3.89 15.58 8.73
C ASN A 13 3.09 15.96 7.49
N VAL A 14 3.04 15.04 6.52
CA VAL A 14 2.10 15.14 5.40
C VAL A 14 0.88 14.35 5.82
N THR A 15 -0.31 14.94 5.69
CA THR A 15 -1.56 14.26 6.03
C THR A 15 -1.99 13.36 4.89
N GLU A 16 -2.74 12.29 5.21
CA GLU A 16 -3.34 11.41 4.20
C GLU A 16 -4.24 12.19 3.23
N GLN A 17 -4.93 13.24 3.72
CA GLN A 17 -5.73 14.12 2.87
C GLN A 17 -4.90 14.84 1.79
N LYS A 18 -3.75 15.41 2.15
CA LYS A 18 -2.85 16.07 1.19
C LYS A 18 -2.24 15.07 0.22
N LEU A 19 -2.00 13.85 0.69
CA LEU A 19 -1.55 12.77 -0.17
C LEU A 19 -2.63 12.40 -1.19
N GLU A 20 -3.89 12.30 -0.77
CA GLU A 20 -5.02 12.04 -1.67
C GLU A 20 -5.14 13.12 -2.76
N GLU A 21 -5.02 14.40 -2.40
CA GLU A 21 -4.98 15.51 -3.38
C GLU A 21 -3.84 15.34 -4.38
N SER A 22 -2.64 15.00 -3.89
CA SER A 22 -1.47 14.75 -4.76
C SER A 22 -1.66 13.52 -5.66
N LEU A 23 -2.32 12.47 -5.16
CA LEU A 23 -2.66 11.27 -5.93
C LEU A 23 -3.65 11.60 -7.06
N LYS A 24 -4.68 12.42 -6.78
CA LYS A 24 -5.65 12.87 -7.78
C LYS A 24 -4.98 13.61 -8.92
N ASP A 25 -4.15 14.60 -8.59
CA ASP A 25 -3.42 15.39 -9.58
C ASP A 25 -2.42 14.54 -10.37
N THR A 26 -1.76 13.59 -9.70
CA THR A 26 -0.82 12.68 -10.37
C THR A 26 -1.54 11.77 -11.36
N ILE A 27 -2.62 11.10 -10.95
CA ILE A 27 -3.38 10.17 -11.79
C ILE A 27 -3.99 10.89 -13.00
N LYS A 28 -4.42 12.14 -12.82
CA LYS A 28 -4.97 13.00 -13.90
C LYS A 28 -4.01 13.15 -15.08
N ASN A 29 -2.70 13.19 -14.80
CA ASN A 29 -1.68 13.41 -15.82
C ASN A 29 -1.19 12.11 -16.48
N ILE A 30 -1.70 10.94 -16.06
CA ILE A 30 -1.35 9.65 -16.66
C ILE A 30 -2.32 9.38 -17.82
N SER A 31 -1.80 9.18 -19.03
CA SER A 31 -2.63 8.99 -20.22
C SER A 31 -3.04 7.54 -20.48
N GLU A 32 -2.29 6.57 -19.95
CA GLU A 32 -2.54 5.13 -20.08
C GLU A 32 -2.67 4.49 -18.70
N LEU A 33 -2.11 3.28 -18.47
CA LEU A 33 -2.22 2.59 -17.19
C LEU A 33 -1.51 3.37 -16.06
N ALA A 34 -2.23 3.63 -14.97
CA ALA A 34 -1.62 4.04 -13.71
C ALA A 34 -1.27 2.77 -12.94
N VAL A 35 0.02 2.56 -12.65
CA VAL A 35 0.49 1.43 -11.83
C VAL A 35 0.86 1.98 -10.47
N ALA A 36 0.41 1.35 -9.39
CA ALA A 36 0.62 1.86 -8.05
C ALA A 36 1.11 0.78 -7.08
N SER A 37 1.86 1.21 -6.08
CA SER A 37 2.34 0.35 -4.99
C SER A 37 2.08 1.04 -3.66
N PHE A 38 1.32 0.39 -2.78
CA PHE A 38 1.09 0.81 -1.41
C PHE A 38 0.95 -0.40 -0.49
N PRO A 39 1.14 -0.25 0.84
CA PRO A 39 1.14 -1.38 1.76
C PRO A 39 -0.18 -2.15 1.71
N VAL A 40 -0.12 -3.48 1.66
CA VAL A 40 -1.31 -4.33 1.45
C VAL A 40 -2.37 -4.19 2.54
N ARG A 41 -1.96 -3.79 3.75
CA ARG A 41 -2.82 -3.65 4.94
C ARG A 41 -3.29 -2.22 5.21
N ASP A 42 -2.86 -1.27 4.38
CA ASP A 42 -3.21 0.13 4.54
C ASP A 42 -4.52 0.43 3.78
N PHE A 43 -5.63 0.35 4.50
CA PHE A 43 -6.97 0.55 3.93
C PHE A 43 -7.34 2.02 3.80
N ASP A 44 -6.71 2.91 4.56
CA ASP A 44 -6.85 4.35 4.38
C ASP A 44 -6.19 4.77 3.06
N ARG A 45 -4.96 4.28 2.80
CA ARG A 45 -4.30 4.48 1.50
C ARG A 45 -5.10 3.88 0.35
N MET A 46 -5.66 2.69 0.54
CA MET A 46 -6.58 2.09 -0.44
C MET A 46 -7.75 3.03 -0.73
N GLN A 47 -8.37 3.59 0.30
CA GLN A 47 -9.48 4.54 0.14
C GLN A 47 -9.05 5.78 -0.65
N SER A 48 -7.88 6.34 -0.39
CA SER A 48 -7.34 7.45 -1.16
C SER A 48 -7.12 7.10 -2.63
N PHE A 49 -6.63 5.90 -2.95
CA PHE A 49 -6.54 5.43 -4.34
C PHE A 49 -7.90 5.19 -4.99
N ILE A 50 -8.90 4.71 -4.26
CA ILE A 50 -10.29 4.58 -4.75
C ILE A 50 -10.86 5.96 -5.09
N ASN A 51 -10.71 6.93 -4.18
CA ASN A 51 -11.19 8.30 -4.37
C ASN A 51 -10.50 8.97 -5.55
N ALA A 52 -9.17 8.87 -5.62
CA ALA A 52 -8.39 9.43 -6.71
C ALA A 52 -8.67 8.76 -8.06
N GLY A 53 -8.93 7.46 -8.07
CA GLY A 53 -9.40 6.72 -9.23
C GLY A 53 -10.76 7.24 -9.71
N LYS A 54 -11.77 7.28 -8.83
CA LYS A 54 -13.13 7.74 -9.17
C LYS A 54 -13.15 9.15 -9.76
N GLU A 55 -12.37 10.07 -9.19
CA GLU A 55 -12.27 11.45 -9.69
C GLU A 55 -11.65 11.54 -11.10
N ASN A 56 -10.83 10.57 -11.46
CA ASN A 56 -10.18 10.46 -12.77
C ASN A 56 -10.80 9.38 -13.66
N GLU A 57 -12.04 8.95 -13.39
CA GLU A 57 -12.77 7.92 -14.15
C GLU A 57 -12.01 6.59 -14.29
N ARG A 58 -11.28 6.22 -13.23
CA ARG A 58 -10.47 5.00 -13.14
C ARG A 58 -10.89 4.13 -11.97
N GLU A 59 -10.97 2.83 -12.19
CA GLU A 59 -11.26 1.84 -11.15
C GLU A 59 -9.94 1.31 -10.55
N LEU A 60 -9.87 1.25 -9.22
CA LEU A 60 -8.75 0.62 -8.55
C LEU A 60 -8.84 -0.89 -8.73
N VAL A 61 -7.76 -1.50 -9.19
CA VAL A 61 -7.60 -2.94 -9.36
C VAL A 61 -6.64 -3.47 -8.30
N ILE A 62 -7.08 -4.42 -7.47
CA ILE A 62 -6.30 -5.02 -6.38
C ILE A 62 -6.12 -6.53 -6.57
N SER A 63 -5.17 -7.13 -5.86
CA SER A 63 -4.94 -8.57 -5.92
C SER A 63 -6.02 -9.39 -5.20
N THR A 64 -6.16 -10.66 -5.56
CA THR A 64 -7.07 -11.61 -4.87
C THR A 64 -6.83 -11.65 -3.36
N ARG A 65 -5.57 -11.58 -2.93
CA ARG A 65 -5.19 -11.57 -1.51
C ARG A 65 -5.71 -10.34 -0.77
N GLN A 66 -5.57 -9.16 -1.37
CA GLN A 66 -6.05 -7.93 -0.76
C GLN A 66 -7.58 -7.87 -0.71
N ALA A 67 -8.24 -8.33 -1.77
CA ALA A 67 -9.70 -8.49 -1.81
C ALA A 67 -10.22 -9.49 -0.76
N PHE A 68 -9.48 -10.57 -0.49
CA PHE A 68 -9.84 -11.51 0.58
C PHE A 68 -9.81 -10.86 1.97
N THR A 69 -8.79 -10.05 2.25
CA THR A 69 -8.74 -9.28 3.51
C THR A 69 -9.88 -8.27 3.57
N LEU A 70 -10.17 -7.58 2.46
CA LEU A 70 -11.29 -6.62 2.38
C LEU A 70 -12.66 -7.30 2.63
N ASP A 71 -12.90 -8.48 2.06
CA ASP A 71 -14.11 -9.28 2.30
C ASP A 71 -14.26 -9.67 3.78
N ILE A 72 -13.16 -9.96 4.49
CA ILE A 72 -13.21 -10.18 5.94
C ILE A 72 -13.65 -8.90 6.66
N LEU A 73 -13.00 -7.77 6.39
CA LEU A 73 -13.32 -6.49 7.06
C LEU A 73 -14.76 -6.06 6.81
N ASN A 74 -15.25 -6.23 5.58
CA ASN A 74 -16.63 -5.90 5.22
C ASN A 74 -17.64 -6.81 5.93
N ARG A 75 -17.35 -8.11 6.11
CA ARG A 75 -18.21 -9.04 6.86
C ARG A 75 -18.26 -8.74 8.35
N GLU A 76 -17.11 -8.38 8.92
CA GLU A 76 -17.01 -7.95 10.33
C GLU A 76 -17.52 -6.51 10.55
N LYS A 77 -17.97 -5.84 9.49
CA LYS A 77 -18.52 -4.46 9.52
C LYS A 77 -17.55 -3.47 10.17
N ILE A 78 -16.26 -3.62 9.88
CA ILE A 78 -15.25 -2.68 10.35
C ILE A 78 -15.54 -1.31 9.75
N GLU A 79 -15.70 -0.31 10.63
CA GLU A 79 -15.96 1.06 10.22
C GLU A 79 -14.81 1.60 9.37
N ASN A 80 -15.14 2.43 8.38
CA ASN A 80 -14.20 3.07 7.44
C ASN A 80 -13.40 2.13 6.52
N ALA A 81 -13.63 0.81 6.55
CA ALA A 81 -13.05 -0.07 5.54
C ALA A 81 -13.71 0.18 4.17
N PRO A 82 -12.93 0.28 3.06
CA PRO A 82 -13.48 0.35 1.71
C PRO A 82 -14.39 -0.83 1.41
N LYS A 83 -15.33 -0.69 0.47
CA LYS A 83 -16.20 -1.82 0.08
C LYS A 83 -15.60 -2.60 -1.07
N LEU A 84 -15.76 -3.91 -1.04
CA LEU A 84 -15.28 -4.81 -2.10
C LEU A 84 -15.87 -4.48 -3.49
N ASN A 85 -17.07 -3.88 -3.56
CA ASN A 85 -17.68 -3.48 -4.82
C ASN A 85 -17.17 -2.13 -5.37
N GLU A 86 -16.28 -1.44 -4.66
CA GLU A 86 -15.64 -0.20 -5.12
C GLU A 86 -14.31 -0.45 -5.85
N VAL A 87 -13.91 -1.71 -5.99
CA VAL A 87 -12.66 -2.14 -6.61
C VAL A 87 -12.89 -3.29 -7.58
N LYS A 88 -11.93 -3.47 -8.49
CA LYS A 88 -11.79 -4.67 -9.33
C LYS A 88 -10.76 -5.62 -8.73
N VAL A 89 -10.91 -6.92 -8.96
CA VAL A 89 -9.98 -7.94 -8.48
C VAL A 89 -9.21 -8.53 -9.64
N PHE A 90 -7.90 -8.29 -9.66
CA PHE A 90 -7.00 -8.81 -10.68
C PHE A 90 -6.82 -10.32 -10.54
N LEU A 91 -7.04 -11.03 -11.65
CA LEU A 91 -6.81 -12.45 -11.80
C LEU A 91 -5.60 -12.68 -12.72
N PRO A 92 -4.40 -12.89 -12.15
CA PRO A 92 -3.23 -13.23 -12.95
C PRO A 92 -3.33 -14.67 -13.46
N ASN A 93 -2.79 -14.91 -14.66
CA ASN A 93 -2.55 -16.26 -15.15
C ASN A 93 -1.57 -16.99 -14.21
N LYS A 94 -1.87 -18.25 -13.86
CA LYS A 94 -1.04 -19.04 -12.93
C LYS A 94 -0.47 -20.28 -13.62
N GLY A 95 -0.87 -21.47 -13.20
CA GLY A 95 -0.32 -22.73 -13.69
C GLY A 95 -0.58 -22.93 -15.18
N TRP A 96 -1.84 -23.10 -15.56
CA TRP A 96 -2.22 -23.35 -16.95
C TRP A 96 -2.51 -22.05 -17.72
N GLY A 97 -2.92 -20.97 -17.03
CA GLY A 97 -3.19 -19.68 -17.67
C GLY A 97 -4.33 -19.71 -18.68
N ILE A 98 -5.35 -20.55 -18.42
CA ILE A 98 -6.50 -20.79 -19.31
C ILE A 98 -7.80 -20.15 -18.81
N TYR A 99 -7.73 -19.27 -17.81
CA TYR A 99 -8.90 -18.54 -17.36
C TYR A 99 -9.42 -17.60 -18.46
N ASP A 100 -10.74 -17.53 -18.59
CA ASP A 100 -11.45 -16.83 -19.69
C ASP A 100 -11.17 -17.42 -21.08
N ASN A 101 -10.83 -18.72 -21.16
CA ASN A 101 -10.64 -19.43 -22.41
C ASN A 101 -11.83 -20.35 -22.70
N SER A 102 -12.67 -19.97 -23.67
CA SER A 102 -13.88 -20.70 -24.06
C SER A 102 -13.64 -22.14 -24.55
N ASN A 103 -12.39 -22.52 -24.85
CA ASN A 103 -12.04 -23.88 -25.25
C ASN A 103 -11.99 -24.86 -24.07
N TYR A 104 -12.01 -24.38 -22.82
CA TYR A 104 -11.91 -25.21 -21.63
C TYR A 104 -13.16 -25.05 -20.73
N PRO A 105 -13.68 -26.14 -20.15
CA PRO A 105 -14.73 -26.09 -19.12
C PRO A 105 -14.34 -25.20 -17.93
N ILE A 106 -15.32 -24.48 -17.35
CA ILE A 106 -15.09 -23.54 -16.25
C ILE A 106 -14.46 -24.24 -15.03
N GLU A 107 -14.81 -25.51 -14.78
CA GLU A 107 -14.26 -26.29 -13.67
C GLU A 107 -12.75 -26.51 -13.80
N ILE A 108 -12.26 -26.63 -15.04
CA ILE A 108 -10.83 -26.78 -15.35
C ILE A 108 -10.14 -25.42 -15.25
N GLN A 109 -10.75 -24.36 -15.77
CA GLN A 109 -10.20 -23.00 -15.65
C GLN A 109 -10.06 -22.58 -14.18
N MET A 110 -11.05 -22.92 -13.35
CA MET A 110 -11.07 -22.60 -11.92
C MET A 110 -9.99 -23.35 -11.13
N GLN A 111 -9.39 -24.42 -11.66
CA GLN A 111 -8.28 -25.12 -11.01
C GLN A 111 -6.99 -24.30 -10.96
N ASP A 112 -6.87 -23.26 -11.79
CA ASP A 112 -5.72 -22.34 -11.76
C ASP A 112 -5.68 -21.52 -10.46
N TYR A 113 -6.83 -21.37 -9.81
CA TYR A 113 -7.01 -20.60 -8.58
C TYR A 113 -7.29 -21.51 -7.38
N THR A 114 -6.75 -21.10 -6.23
CA THR A 114 -6.95 -21.84 -4.98
C THR A 114 -8.39 -21.73 -4.48
N THR A 115 -8.79 -22.61 -3.56
CA THR A 115 -10.15 -22.65 -3.01
C THR A 115 -10.58 -21.33 -2.36
N TRP A 116 -9.68 -20.57 -1.75
CA TRP A 116 -10.01 -19.29 -1.13
C TRP A 116 -10.13 -18.16 -2.17
N GLU A 117 -9.36 -18.21 -3.26
CA GLU A 117 -9.45 -17.23 -4.35
C GLU A 117 -10.77 -17.35 -5.09
N ARG A 118 -11.20 -18.59 -5.37
CA ARG A 118 -12.50 -18.85 -6.01
C ARG A 118 -13.66 -18.21 -5.26
N LYS A 119 -13.65 -18.25 -3.92
CA LYS A 119 -14.66 -17.57 -3.09
C LYS A 119 -14.69 -16.05 -3.26
N ILE A 120 -13.55 -15.44 -3.60
CA ILE A 120 -13.47 -14.00 -3.88
C ILE A 120 -13.92 -13.71 -5.31
N MET A 121 -13.57 -14.57 -6.26
CA MET A 121 -14.03 -14.47 -7.64
C MET A 121 -15.56 -14.42 -7.72
N ASP A 122 -16.25 -15.26 -6.94
CA ASP A 122 -17.72 -15.31 -6.92
C ASP A 122 -18.40 -14.05 -6.31
N LYS A 123 -17.66 -13.28 -5.51
CA LYS A 123 -18.18 -12.14 -4.73
C LYS A 123 -17.79 -10.77 -5.28
N SER A 124 -16.84 -10.73 -6.20
CA SER A 124 -16.19 -9.50 -6.63
C SER A 124 -16.25 -9.34 -8.14
N SER A 125 -16.09 -8.10 -8.60
CA SER A 125 -15.88 -7.87 -10.02
C SER A 125 -14.42 -8.17 -10.34
N THR A 126 -14.18 -9.32 -10.97
CA THR A 126 -12.84 -9.73 -11.38
C THR A 126 -12.45 -9.11 -12.72
N ILE A 127 -11.15 -9.07 -12.99
CA ILE A 127 -10.60 -8.60 -14.26
C ILE A 127 -9.28 -9.33 -14.58
N THR A 128 -9.08 -9.66 -15.85
CA THR A 128 -7.89 -10.36 -16.36
C THR A 128 -6.83 -9.39 -16.88
N ALA A 129 -5.61 -9.91 -17.12
CA ALA A 129 -4.54 -9.12 -17.75
C ALA A 129 -4.91 -8.66 -19.17
N ALA A 130 -5.70 -9.45 -19.91
CA ALA A 130 -6.16 -9.10 -21.24
C ALA A 130 -7.10 -7.89 -21.22
N GLU A 131 -8.08 -7.89 -20.33
CA GLU A 131 -9.02 -6.76 -20.17
C GLU A 131 -8.30 -5.48 -19.72
N ILE A 132 -7.34 -5.57 -18.78
CA ILE A 132 -6.53 -4.42 -18.37
C ILE A 132 -5.71 -3.90 -19.57
N ARG A 133 -5.08 -4.80 -20.34
CA ARG A 133 -4.28 -4.44 -21.54
C ARG A 133 -5.10 -3.65 -22.55
N GLU A 134 -6.35 -4.03 -22.76
CA GLU A 134 -7.26 -3.36 -23.70
C GLU A 134 -7.67 -1.98 -23.21
N LYS A 135 -8.07 -1.86 -21.93
CA LYS A 135 -8.67 -0.64 -21.35
C LYS A 135 -7.78 0.02 -20.28
N GLN A 136 -6.48 0.14 -20.55
CA GLN A 136 -5.49 0.65 -19.60
C GLN A 136 -5.83 2.00 -18.94
N ARG A 137 -6.47 2.90 -19.70
CA ARG A 137 -6.89 4.23 -19.21
C ARG A 137 -7.94 4.19 -18.11
N ASN A 138 -8.64 3.07 -17.96
CA ASN A 138 -9.74 2.94 -17.02
C ASN A 138 -9.28 2.42 -15.66
N TYR A 139 -7.98 2.13 -15.48
CA TYR A 139 -7.51 1.41 -14.31
C TYR A 139 -6.36 2.11 -13.60
N VAL A 140 -6.40 2.00 -12.26
CA VAL A 140 -5.23 2.11 -11.40
C VAL A 140 -4.91 0.70 -10.92
N LEU A 141 -3.83 0.10 -11.41
CA LEU A 141 -3.44 -1.25 -11.03
C LEU A 141 -2.49 -1.23 -9.84
N ARG A 142 -2.93 -1.80 -8.72
CA ARG A 142 -2.05 -2.06 -7.58
C ARG A 142 -1.22 -3.32 -7.83
N VAL A 143 0.10 -3.18 -7.81
CA VAL A 143 1.05 -4.31 -7.87
C VAL A 143 2.17 -4.08 -6.87
N GLU A 144 2.51 -5.11 -6.11
CA GLU A 144 3.73 -5.09 -5.28
C GLU A 144 4.99 -5.19 -6.14
N PRO A 145 6.16 -4.74 -5.63
CA PRO A 145 7.43 -4.90 -6.33
C PRO A 145 7.72 -6.36 -6.75
N THR A 146 7.28 -7.32 -5.94
CA THR A 146 7.41 -8.77 -6.20
C THR A 146 6.45 -9.29 -7.28
N GLU A 147 5.43 -8.50 -7.63
CA GLU A 147 4.36 -8.83 -8.58
C GLU A 147 4.53 -8.14 -9.93
N LEU A 148 5.59 -7.33 -10.12
CA LEU A 148 5.85 -6.60 -11.37
C LEU A 148 5.95 -7.51 -12.61
N LYS A 149 6.25 -8.80 -12.42
CA LYS A 149 6.21 -9.81 -13.50
C LYS A 149 4.86 -9.86 -14.24
N TYR A 150 3.73 -9.54 -13.59
CA TYR A 150 2.42 -9.53 -14.24
C TYR A 150 2.30 -8.45 -15.31
N LEU A 151 3.16 -7.43 -15.29
CA LEU A 151 3.22 -6.41 -16.33
C LEU A 151 3.70 -6.99 -17.68
N LEU A 152 4.35 -8.17 -17.71
CA LEU A 152 4.65 -8.89 -18.96
C LEU A 152 3.36 -9.25 -19.72
N ASP A 153 2.34 -9.67 -18.98
CA ASP A 153 1.04 -9.95 -19.54
C ASP A 153 0.28 -8.66 -19.76
N ILE A 154 0.31 -7.67 -18.88
CA ILE A 154 -0.50 -6.45 -19.07
C ILE A 154 0.04 -5.54 -20.20
N LYS A 155 1.36 -5.54 -20.44
CA LYS A 155 2.08 -4.70 -21.41
C LYS A 155 1.66 -3.22 -21.34
N PRO A 156 2.08 -2.48 -20.30
CA PRO A 156 1.80 -1.05 -20.17
C PRO A 156 2.16 -0.30 -21.46
N LYS A 157 1.27 0.58 -21.91
CA LYS A 157 1.48 1.41 -23.10
C LYS A 157 2.32 2.64 -22.75
N THR A 158 2.98 3.22 -23.74
CA THR A 158 3.64 4.53 -23.57
C THR A 158 2.64 5.57 -23.05
N GLY A 159 3.02 6.30 -22.01
CA GLY A 159 2.12 7.19 -21.26
C GLY A 159 1.56 6.57 -19.98
N SER A 160 1.85 5.30 -19.71
CA SER A 160 1.71 4.70 -18.39
C SER A 160 2.76 5.26 -17.42
N ARG A 161 2.42 5.26 -16.13
CA ARG A 161 3.32 5.74 -15.06
C ARG A 161 3.18 4.88 -13.81
N TYR A 162 4.24 4.85 -13.02
CA TYR A 162 4.27 4.20 -11.72
C TYR A 162 4.17 5.22 -10.59
N ILE A 163 3.32 4.94 -9.61
CA ILE A 163 3.14 5.71 -8.38
C ILE A 163 3.63 4.84 -7.23
N ARG A 164 4.74 5.27 -6.61
CA ARG A 164 5.33 4.59 -5.46
C ARG A 164 4.84 5.25 -4.18
N SER A 165 3.95 4.54 -3.48
CA SER A 165 3.35 4.96 -2.22
C SER A 165 3.79 4.05 -1.07
N LEU A 166 5.10 3.84 -0.98
CA LEU A 166 5.78 3.01 0.03
C LEU A 166 6.83 3.85 0.76
N THR A 167 7.25 3.39 1.94
CA THR A 167 8.39 3.98 2.68
C THR A 167 9.67 3.89 1.85
N GLU A 168 10.61 4.80 2.10
CA GLU A 168 11.94 4.72 1.50
C GLU A 168 12.73 3.54 2.08
N PRO A 169 13.70 2.99 1.33
CA PRO A 169 14.63 1.99 1.86
C PRO A 169 15.36 2.49 3.11
N VAL A 170 15.31 1.71 4.20
CA VAL A 170 15.99 2.05 5.47
C VAL A 170 17.18 1.15 5.77
N ASP A 171 17.34 0.05 5.03
CA ASP A 171 18.45 -0.88 5.15
C ASP A 171 18.98 -1.30 3.77
N GLU A 172 20.12 -2.01 3.78
CA GLU A 172 20.80 -2.47 2.57
C GLU A 172 19.96 -3.45 1.74
N GLU A 173 19.16 -4.30 2.39
CA GLU A 173 18.31 -5.26 1.69
C GLU A 173 17.21 -4.53 0.90
N MET A 174 16.56 -3.55 1.52
CA MET A 174 15.55 -2.71 0.87
C MET A 174 16.15 -1.90 -0.28
N VAL A 175 17.41 -1.44 -0.17
CA VAL A 175 18.09 -0.77 -1.28
C VAL A 175 18.27 -1.72 -2.47
N ILE A 176 18.67 -2.97 -2.24
CA ILE A 176 18.79 -3.98 -3.30
C ILE A 176 17.43 -4.30 -3.92
N GLN A 177 16.37 -4.41 -3.12
CA GLN A 177 15.01 -4.63 -3.62
C GLN A 177 14.53 -3.44 -4.47
N GLN A 178 14.81 -2.21 -4.04
CA GLN A 178 14.50 -1.00 -4.79
C GLN A 178 15.22 -0.97 -6.14
N GLN A 179 16.50 -1.32 -6.20
CA GLN A 179 17.24 -1.40 -7.47
C GLN A 179 16.62 -2.41 -8.45
N LYS A 180 16.19 -3.58 -7.95
CA LYS A 180 15.47 -4.57 -8.78
C LYS A 180 14.17 -4.00 -9.32
N MET A 181 13.41 -3.30 -8.48
CA MET A 181 12.19 -2.62 -8.87
C MET A 181 12.46 -1.57 -9.97
N ASP A 182 13.44 -0.70 -9.78
CA ASP A 182 13.80 0.34 -10.76
C ASP A 182 14.16 -0.24 -12.12
N ASN A 183 14.86 -1.37 -12.15
CA ASN A 183 15.19 -2.07 -13.41
C ASN A 183 13.93 -2.58 -14.12
N TRP A 184 12.97 -3.14 -13.39
CA TRP A 184 11.68 -3.54 -13.95
C TRP A 184 10.89 -2.33 -14.46
N LEU A 185 10.84 -1.23 -13.70
CA LEU A 185 10.13 -0.02 -14.12
C LEU A 185 10.74 0.60 -15.37
N LYS A 186 12.08 0.62 -15.49
CA LYS A 186 12.77 1.03 -16.72
C LYS A 186 12.45 0.11 -17.89
N PHE A 187 12.43 -1.19 -17.67
CA PHE A 187 12.08 -2.18 -18.70
C PHE A 187 10.66 -1.97 -19.27
N PHE A 188 9.72 -1.53 -18.44
CA PHE A 188 8.33 -1.28 -18.83
C PHE A 188 8.01 0.18 -19.21
N ASP A 189 9.03 1.06 -19.34
CA ASP A 189 8.84 2.51 -19.61
C ASP A 189 7.94 3.22 -18.56
N LEU A 190 8.06 2.78 -17.30
CA LEU A 190 7.34 3.33 -16.15
C LEU A 190 8.24 4.21 -15.25
N TYR A 191 9.48 4.44 -15.67
CA TYR A 191 10.46 5.27 -14.96
C TYR A 191 10.67 6.62 -15.69
N PRO A 192 10.86 7.75 -14.97
CA PRO A 192 10.82 7.89 -13.52
C PRO A 192 9.43 7.67 -12.94
N TYR A 193 9.37 7.27 -11.67
CA TYR A 193 8.13 7.09 -10.92
C TYR A 193 7.86 8.28 -10.01
N GLU A 194 6.59 8.46 -9.65
CA GLU A 194 6.16 9.48 -8.68
C GLU A 194 6.20 8.90 -7.26
N GLN A 195 6.99 9.50 -6.37
CA GLN A 195 7.09 9.10 -4.97
C GLN A 195 6.06 9.87 -4.14
N LEU A 196 5.01 9.18 -3.69
CA LEU A 196 3.92 9.77 -2.90
C LEU A 196 3.72 8.96 -1.63
N HIS A 197 4.36 9.38 -0.54
CA HIS A 197 4.26 8.71 0.75
C HIS A 197 4.04 9.70 1.87
N CYS A 198 3.06 9.44 2.73
CA CYS A 198 3.05 9.95 4.10
C CYS A 198 3.24 8.81 5.09
N SER A 199 3.96 9.13 6.16
CA SER A 199 4.29 8.20 7.22
C SER A 199 3.08 7.97 8.13
N GLY A 200 2.84 6.71 8.52
CA GLY A 200 1.86 6.35 9.55
C GLY A 200 2.29 6.67 10.98
N HIS A 201 3.55 7.06 11.19
CA HIS A 201 4.10 7.47 12.48
C HIS A 201 3.96 8.97 12.74
N THR A 202 3.70 9.30 13.99
CA THR A 202 3.55 10.66 14.50
C THR A 202 4.86 11.45 14.36
N SER A 203 4.81 12.70 13.87
CA SER A 203 6.03 13.54 13.80
C SER A 203 6.56 13.87 15.20
N GLY A 204 7.85 14.19 15.33
CA GLY A 204 8.46 14.62 16.59
C GLY A 204 7.73 15.79 17.25
N LYS A 205 7.25 16.76 16.45
CA LYS A 205 6.46 17.89 16.95
C LYS A 205 5.12 17.42 17.56
N GLU A 206 4.40 16.56 16.87
CA GLU A 206 3.13 16.00 17.34
C GLU A 206 3.33 15.07 18.55
N LEU A 207 4.40 14.27 18.57
CA LEU A 207 4.79 13.42 19.71
C LEU A 207 5.04 14.27 20.96
N VAL A 208 5.82 15.34 20.83
CA VAL A 208 6.09 16.26 21.94
C VAL A 208 4.81 16.91 22.43
N GLN A 209 3.94 17.35 21.51
CA GLN A 209 2.65 17.95 21.86
C GLN A 209 1.75 16.95 22.61
N MET A 210 1.63 15.71 22.12
CA MET A 210 0.87 14.64 22.74
C MET A 210 1.37 14.35 24.16
N ILE A 211 2.69 14.18 24.33
CA ILE A 211 3.29 13.89 25.64
C ILE A 211 3.04 15.04 26.62
N LYS A 212 3.20 16.30 26.19
CA LYS A 212 2.90 17.47 27.02
C LYS A 212 1.42 17.53 27.42
N THR A 213 0.52 17.14 26.53
CA THR A 213 -0.93 17.15 26.77
C THR A 213 -1.34 16.07 27.76
N ILE A 214 -0.78 14.86 27.63
CA ILE A 214 -1.03 13.74 28.55
C ILE A 214 -0.34 13.97 29.90
N SER A 215 0.79 14.68 29.91
CA SER A 215 1.61 14.96 31.10
C SER A 215 1.91 13.70 31.94
N PRO A 216 2.48 12.64 31.35
CA PRO A 216 2.72 11.39 32.07
C PRO A 216 3.81 11.54 33.13
N LYS A 217 3.71 10.78 34.23
CA LYS A 217 4.75 10.75 35.29
C LYS A 217 6.10 10.21 34.82
N LYS A 218 6.09 9.26 33.89
CA LYS A 218 7.28 8.64 33.27
C LYS A 218 7.04 8.39 31.78
N ILE A 219 8.07 8.54 30.96
CA ILE A 219 8.04 8.31 29.52
C ILE A 219 9.01 7.17 29.19
N ILE A 220 8.54 6.16 28.47
CA ILE A 220 9.36 5.04 27.98
C ILE A 220 9.21 5.02 26.45
N PRO A 221 10.17 5.62 25.71
CA PRO A 221 10.16 5.55 24.26
C PRO A 221 10.53 4.13 23.80
N ILE A 222 9.70 3.57 22.92
CA ILE A 222 9.92 2.29 22.23
C ILE A 222 9.79 2.50 20.73
N HIS A 223 10.07 1.45 19.93
CA HIS A 223 9.95 1.52 18.46
C HIS A 223 10.73 2.71 17.87
N THR A 224 11.96 2.90 18.35
CA THR A 224 12.87 3.96 17.91
C THR A 224 14.32 3.60 18.20
N GLU A 225 15.22 3.89 17.28
CA GLU A 225 16.67 3.83 17.51
C GLU A 225 17.20 5.08 18.20
N LYS A 226 16.37 6.13 18.32
CA LYS A 226 16.74 7.47 18.79
C LYS A 226 16.09 7.81 20.13
N ALA A 227 15.88 6.81 20.98
CA ALA A 227 15.24 6.95 22.30
C ALA A 227 15.85 8.08 23.16
N ARG A 228 17.17 8.27 23.05
CA ARG A 228 17.91 9.33 23.78
C ARG A 228 17.48 10.75 23.41
N ASP A 229 16.88 10.96 22.24
CA ASP A 229 16.42 12.30 21.83
C ASP A 229 15.25 12.80 22.68
N PHE A 230 14.49 11.90 23.32
CA PHE A 230 13.42 12.28 24.24
C PHE A 230 13.95 13.03 25.47
N ILE A 231 15.16 12.70 25.93
CA ILE A 231 15.80 13.33 27.11
C ILE A 231 16.10 14.80 26.85
N LYS A 232 16.30 15.20 25.59
CA LYS A 232 16.51 16.60 25.20
C LYS A 232 15.29 17.48 25.48
N THR A 233 14.10 16.87 25.56
CA THR A 233 12.82 17.59 25.71
C THR A 233 12.14 17.31 27.05
N PHE A 234 12.34 16.12 27.62
CA PHE A 234 11.63 15.67 28.82
C PHE A 234 12.61 15.11 29.87
N GLU A 235 12.42 15.51 31.12
CA GLU A 235 13.29 15.10 32.23
C GLU A 235 12.96 13.71 32.80
N ASN A 236 11.73 13.23 32.59
CA ASN A 236 11.20 12.02 33.20
C ASN A 236 11.20 10.80 32.27
N VAL A 237 12.22 10.70 31.41
CA VAL A 237 12.41 9.63 30.43
C VAL A 237 13.16 8.45 31.04
N ILE A 238 12.70 7.24 30.73
CA ILE A 238 13.36 5.98 31.07
C ILE A 238 13.72 5.30 29.75
N ILE A 239 15.03 5.20 29.48
CA ILE A 239 15.55 4.43 28.34
C ILE A 239 15.61 2.96 28.75
N VAL A 240 15.20 2.08 27.84
CA VAL A 240 15.13 0.64 28.07
C VAL A 240 15.82 -0.09 26.93
N ASP A 241 16.50 -1.18 27.27
CA ASP A 241 17.13 -2.07 26.30
C ASP A 241 16.26 -3.31 26.07
N GLU A 242 16.40 -3.93 24.90
CA GLU A 242 15.66 -5.14 24.55
C GLU A 242 15.95 -6.28 25.54
N GLY A 243 14.89 -6.98 25.97
CA GLY A 243 14.99 -8.09 26.92
C GLY A 243 15.19 -7.68 28.40
N VAL A 244 15.32 -6.39 28.71
CA VAL A 244 15.51 -5.92 30.08
C VAL A 244 14.18 -5.74 30.82
N LYS A 245 14.07 -6.34 32.01
CA LYS A 245 12.93 -6.13 32.92
C LYS A 245 13.06 -4.79 33.64
N ILE A 246 11.99 -4.01 33.61
CA ILE A 246 11.87 -2.75 34.33
C ILE A 246 10.77 -2.83 35.39
N THR A 247 11.02 -2.23 36.55
CA THR A 247 10.02 -2.08 37.63
C THR A 247 9.69 -0.60 37.76
N ILE A 248 8.46 -0.22 37.44
CA ILE A 248 7.97 1.15 37.58
C ILE A 248 7.28 1.25 38.95
N LYS A 249 7.82 2.10 39.83
CA LYS A 249 7.20 2.45 41.11
C LYS A 249 6.30 3.68 40.96
#